data_AF-A0A2R6LP32-F1
#
_entry.id   AF-A0A2R6LP32-F1
#
_cell.length_a   1.000
_cell.length_b   1.000
_cell.length_c   1.000
_cell.angle_alpha   90.00
_cell.angle_beta   90.00
_cell.angle_gamma   90.00
#
_symmetry.space_group_name_H-M   'P 1'
#
loop_
_entity.id
_entity.type
_entity.pdbx_description
1 polymer ?
#
loop_
_entity_poly.entity_id
_entity_poly.type
_entity_poly.pdbx_seq_one_letter_code
_entity_poly.pdbx_strand_id
1 'polypeptide(L)'
;MTHLTLGPAGVRRLVGTVVVVGAVALAVLTIAGRPLIGVGAYALAMIVAAGSQLRTDAPVFDERDETISDEAAGWTLTVFGLASGVVFPALTAAWGLDLFEWQPWSSAIALFVAVLFLTYGAFAVVIRQRR
;
A
#
# COMPACT_ATOMS: atom_id res chain seq x y z
N MET A 1 18.39 -32.02 9.15
CA MET A 1 18.03 -30.58 9.21
C MET A 1 16.55 -30.46 8.86
N THR A 2 15.70 -30.32 9.86
CA THR A 2 14.24 -30.20 9.71
C THR A 2 13.93 -28.79 9.21
N HIS A 3 13.72 -28.63 7.90
CA HIS A 3 13.15 -27.39 7.38
C HIS A 3 11.71 -27.33 7.88
N LEU A 4 11.42 -26.41 8.82
CA LEU A 4 10.06 -26.01 9.16
C LEU A 4 9.46 -25.33 7.93
N THR A 5 8.92 -26.11 7.01
CA THR A 5 8.13 -25.59 5.90
C THR A 5 6.80 -25.13 6.46
N LEU A 6 6.61 -23.81 6.52
CA LEU A 6 5.32 -23.24 6.87
C LEU A 6 4.30 -23.70 5.83
N GLY A 7 3.17 -24.22 6.28
CA GLY A 7 2.05 -24.47 5.37
C GLY A 7 1.52 -23.18 4.74
N PRO A 8 0.72 -23.25 3.66
CA PRO A 8 0.21 -22.07 2.94
C PRO A 8 -0.44 -21.01 3.83
N ALA A 9 -1.24 -21.42 4.83
CA ALA A 9 -1.85 -20.50 5.80
C ALA A 9 -0.83 -19.77 6.68
N GLY A 10 0.28 -20.43 7.02
CA GLY A 10 1.38 -19.83 7.77
C GLY A 10 2.14 -18.81 6.94
N VAL A 11 2.38 -19.10 5.66
CA VAL A 11 3.02 -18.17 4.71
C VAL A 11 2.13 -16.94 4.49
N ARG A 12 0.83 -17.12 4.27
CA ARG A 12 -0.12 -15.99 4.12
C ARG A 12 -0.12 -15.07 5.33
N ARG A 13 -0.20 -15.64 6.54
CA ARG A 13 -0.16 -14.86 7.79
C ARG A 13 1.18 -14.14 7.94
N LEU A 14 2.28 -14.79 7.61
CA LEU A 14 3.61 -14.20 7.63
C LEU A 14 3.70 -13.01 6.68
N VAL A 15 3.30 -13.18 5.42
CA VAL A 15 3.30 -12.11 4.41
C VAL A 15 2.50 -10.91 4.91
N GLY A 16 1.25 -11.11 5.30
CA GLY A 16 0.41 -10.01 5.81
C GLY A 16 1.02 -9.32 7.03
N THR A 17 1.52 -10.09 7.99
CA THR A 17 2.13 -9.54 9.22
C THR A 17 3.40 -8.76 8.90
N VAL A 18 4.29 -9.31 8.08
CA VAL A 18 5.58 -8.70 7.76
C VAL A 18 5.39 -7.44 6.93
N VAL A 19 4.45 -7.43 5.98
CA VAL A 19 4.11 -6.23 5.21
C VAL A 19 3.61 -5.11 6.12
N VAL A 20 2.64 -5.41 7.01
CA VAL A 20 2.09 -4.41 7.94
C VAL A 20 3.15 -3.92 8.92
N VAL A 21 3.89 -4.82 9.56
CA VAL A 21 4.96 -4.48 10.50
C VAL A 21 6.06 -3.68 9.82
N GLY A 22 6.45 -4.04 8.60
CA GLY A 22 7.42 -3.29 7.80
C GLY A 22 6.95 -1.87 7.51
N ALA A 23 5.70 -1.70 7.09
CA ALA A 23 5.13 -0.39 6.80
C ALA A 23 5.04 0.49 8.07
N VAL A 24 4.61 -0.10 9.19
CA VAL A 24 4.57 0.59 10.50
C VAL A 24 5.98 0.96 10.96
N ALA A 25 6.96 0.05 10.82
CA ALA A 25 8.34 0.31 11.19
C ALA A 25 8.93 1.48 10.37
N LEU A 26 8.67 1.52 9.05
CA LEU A 26 9.07 2.63 8.20
C LEU A 26 8.49 3.96 8.70
N ALA A 27 7.19 4.00 8.98
CA ALA A 27 6.52 5.20 9.46
C ALA A 27 7.10 5.67 10.80
N VAL A 28 7.16 4.78 11.80
CA VAL A 28 7.65 5.10 13.15
C VAL A 28 9.12 5.55 13.13
N LEU A 29 9.98 4.84 12.40
CA LEU A 29 11.41 5.18 12.34
C LEU A 29 11.65 6.47 11.56
N THR A 30 10.82 6.79 10.57
CA THR A 30 10.87 8.09 9.88
C THR A 30 10.52 9.22 10.84
N ILE A 31 9.44 9.07 11.61
CA ILE A 31 9.04 10.06 12.64
C ILE A 31 10.12 10.20 13.72
N ALA A 32 10.78 9.11 14.10
CA ALA A 32 11.86 9.10 15.09
C ALA A 32 13.22 9.61 14.54
N GLY A 33 13.28 10.20 13.34
CA GLY A 33 14.50 10.77 12.77
C GLY A 33 15.50 9.73 12.26
N ARG A 34 15.06 8.49 12.00
CA ARG A 34 15.87 7.37 11.50
C ARG A 34 15.34 6.80 10.18
N PRO A 35 15.12 7.63 9.14
CA PRO A 35 14.43 7.20 7.92
C PRO A 35 15.15 6.08 7.17
N LEU A 36 16.49 6.09 7.13
CA LEU A 36 17.26 5.04 6.45
C LEU A 36 17.10 3.66 7.11
N ILE A 37 17.00 3.62 8.44
CA ILE A 37 16.75 2.38 9.18
C ILE A 37 15.31 1.91 8.88
N GLY A 38 14.35 2.84 8.83
CA GLY A 38 12.98 2.55 8.42
C GLY A 38 12.90 1.92 7.03
N VAL A 39 13.60 2.50 6.05
CA VAL A 39 13.68 1.96 4.68
C VAL A 39 14.32 0.57 4.68
N GLY A 40 15.42 0.37 5.40
CA GLY A 40 16.06 -0.94 5.54
C GLY A 40 15.14 -2.01 6.13
N ALA A 41 14.39 -1.65 7.19
CA ALA A 41 13.42 -2.54 7.81
C ALA A 41 12.27 -2.91 6.85
N TYR A 42 11.74 -1.93 6.12
CA TYR A 42 10.69 -2.17 5.12
C TYR A 42 11.18 -3.02 3.94
N ALA A 43 12.38 -2.73 3.42
CA ALA A 43 12.98 -3.52 2.34
C ALA A 43 13.20 -4.97 2.77
N LEU A 44 13.72 -5.19 3.99
CA LEU A 44 13.87 -6.52 4.56
C LEU A 44 12.51 -7.23 4.70
N ALA A 45 11.48 -6.53 5.15
CA ALA A 45 10.13 -7.06 5.22
C ALA A 45 9.61 -7.51 3.85
N MET A 46 9.79 -6.69 2.80
CA MET A 46 9.40 -7.06 1.43
C MET A 46 10.18 -8.28 0.91
N ILE A 47 11.48 -8.37 1.20
CA ILE A 47 12.32 -9.52 0.84
C ILE A 47 11.81 -10.79 1.54
N VAL A 48 11.47 -10.71 2.83
CA VAL A 48 10.92 -11.85 3.59
C VAL A 48 9.57 -12.27 3.01
N ALA A 49 8.69 -11.31 2.71
CA ALA A 49 7.38 -11.59 2.11
C ALA A 49 7.53 -12.27 0.74
N ALA A 50 8.36 -11.73 -0.17
CA ALA A 50 8.62 -12.32 -1.48
C ALA A 50 9.29 -13.71 -1.36
N GLY A 51 10.33 -13.82 -0.52
CA GLY A 51 11.07 -15.05 -0.31
C GLY A 51 10.23 -16.18 0.30
N SER A 52 9.25 -15.85 1.15
CA SER A 52 8.33 -16.84 1.71
C SER A 52 7.38 -17.44 0.67
N GLN A 53 6.94 -16.63 -0.31
CA GLN A 53 6.06 -17.09 -1.39
C GLN A 53 6.79 -18.00 -2.37
N LEU A 54 8.05 -17.70 -2.70
CA LEU A 54 8.89 -18.51 -3.59
C LEU A 54 9.23 -19.91 -3.05
N ARG A 55 8.98 -20.18 -1.77
CA ARG A 55 9.35 -21.44 -1.09
C ARG A 55 8.16 -22.39 -0.89
N THR A 56 7.00 -22.10 -1.47
CA THR A 56 5.80 -22.92 -1.31
C THR A 56 5.46 -23.60 -2.64
N ASP A 57 5.36 -24.93 -2.64
CA ASP A 57 5.01 -25.72 -3.83
C ASP A 57 3.50 -25.70 -4.15
N ALA A 58 2.69 -25.11 -3.27
CA ALA A 58 1.24 -24.98 -3.40
C ALA A 58 0.84 -23.49 -3.49
N PRO A 59 -0.30 -23.17 -4.16
CA PRO A 59 -0.82 -21.81 -4.18
C PRO A 59 -1.03 -21.29 -2.75
N VAL A 60 -0.37 -20.18 -2.41
CA VAL A 60 -0.46 -19.55 -1.09
C VAL A 60 -1.78 -18.78 -0.93
N PHE A 61 -2.26 -18.19 -2.02
CA PHE A 61 -3.52 -17.45 -2.12
C PHE A 61 -4.47 -18.21 -3.03
N ASP A 62 -5.72 -18.36 -2.58
CA ASP A 62 -6.79 -19.01 -3.32
C ASP A 62 -7.82 -18.00 -3.87
N GLU A 63 -8.85 -18.49 -4.58
CA GLU A 63 -9.94 -17.68 -5.15
C GLU A 63 -10.67 -16.83 -4.10
N ARG A 64 -10.72 -17.32 -2.85
CA ARG A 64 -11.32 -16.60 -1.73
C ARG A 64 -10.45 -15.43 -1.29
N ASP A 65 -9.14 -15.63 -1.20
CA ASP A 65 -8.17 -14.58 -0.90
C ASP A 65 -8.18 -13.49 -2.00
N GLU A 66 -8.33 -13.88 -3.27
CA GLU A 66 -8.48 -12.94 -4.39
C GLU A 66 -9.75 -12.09 -4.24
N THR A 67 -10.89 -12.72 -3.92
CA THR A 67 -12.16 -12.00 -3.68
C THR A 67 -12.04 -11.00 -2.52
N ILE A 68 -11.39 -11.39 -1.42
CA ILE A 68 -11.16 -10.51 -0.27
C ILE A 68 -10.24 -9.35 -0.66
N SER A 69 -9.18 -9.62 -1.43
CA SER A 69 -8.25 -8.61 -1.91
C SER A 69 -8.95 -7.59 -2.82
N ASP A 70 -9.79 -8.05 -3.73
CA ASP A 70 -10.57 -7.21 -4.64
C ASP A 70 -11.55 -6.32 -3.88
N GLU A 71 -12.27 -6.88 -2.90
CA GLU A 71 -13.19 -6.12 -2.06
C GLU A 71 -12.45 -5.09 -1.20
N ALA A 72 -11.32 -5.48 -0.60
CA ALA A 72 -10.48 -4.58 0.19
C ALA A 72 -9.88 -3.44 -0.66
N ALA A 73 -9.41 -3.76 -1.88
CA ALA A 73 -8.92 -2.76 -2.83
C ALA A 73 -10.03 -1.80 -3.25
N GLY A 74 -11.24 -2.31 -3.54
CA GLY A 74 -12.42 -1.52 -3.85
C GLY A 74 -12.75 -0.53 -2.74
N TRP A 75 -12.90 -1.01 -1.49
CA TRP A 75 -13.17 -0.16 -0.33
C TRP A 75 -12.07 0.87 -0.09
N THR A 76 -10.81 0.48 -0.20
CA THR A 76 -9.67 1.38 -0.02
C THR A 76 -9.71 2.51 -1.04
N LEU A 77 -9.90 2.19 -2.32
CA LEU A 77 -10.02 3.19 -3.37
C LEU A 77 -11.25 4.09 -3.20
N THR A 78 -12.39 3.54 -2.77
CA THR A 78 -13.59 4.34 -2.47
C THR A 78 -13.33 5.34 -1.34
N VAL A 79 -12.80 4.88 -0.21
CA VAL A 79 -12.54 5.74 0.96
C VAL A 79 -11.54 6.83 0.61
N PHE A 80 -10.39 6.47 0.04
CA PHE A 80 -9.37 7.45 -0.34
C PHE A 80 -9.86 8.37 -1.45
N GLY A 81 -10.67 7.88 -2.39
CA GLY A 81 -11.21 8.68 -3.49
C GLY A 81 -12.19 9.74 -2.99
N LEU A 82 -13.15 9.34 -2.15
CA LEU A 82 -14.11 10.25 -1.54
C LEU A 82 -13.42 11.27 -0.63
N ALA A 83 -12.49 10.81 0.22
CA ALA A 83 -11.72 11.71 1.08
C ALA A 83 -10.94 12.73 0.23
N SER A 84 -10.28 12.28 -0.84
CA SER A 84 -9.49 13.15 -1.73
C SER A 84 -10.36 14.14 -2.50
N GLY A 85 -11.55 13.71 -2.93
CA GLY A 85 -12.53 14.56 -3.60
C GLY A 85 -13.06 15.70 -2.73
N VAL A 86 -12.88 15.62 -1.41
CA VAL A 86 -13.22 16.71 -0.48
C VAL A 86 -11.97 17.47 -0.03
N VAL A 87 -10.95 16.76 0.46
CA VAL A 87 -9.78 17.36 1.11
C VAL A 87 -8.95 18.20 0.14
N PHE A 88 -8.60 17.69 -1.04
CA PHE A 88 -7.74 18.45 -1.95
C PHE A 88 -8.42 19.69 -2.55
N PRO A 89 -9.70 19.64 -2.98
CA PRO A 89 -10.42 20.85 -3.36
C PRO A 89 -10.54 21.86 -2.23
N ALA A 90 -10.82 21.42 -1.00
CA ALA A 90 -10.90 22.31 0.16
C ALA A 90 -9.56 22.99 0.46
N LEU A 91 -8.45 22.24 0.46
CA LEU A 91 -7.10 22.80 0.65
C LEU A 91 -6.71 23.75 -0.49
N THR A 92 -7.11 23.45 -1.72
CA THR A 92 -6.87 24.32 -2.88
C THR A 92 -7.66 25.62 -2.78
N ALA A 93 -8.91 25.55 -2.34
CA ALA A 93 -9.72 26.75 -2.08
C ALA A 93 -9.13 27.58 -0.93
N ALA A 94 -8.70 26.93 0.16
CA ALA A 94 -8.03 27.60 1.27
C ALA A 94 -6.72 28.27 0.85
N TRP A 95 -5.95 27.64 -0.06
CA TRP A 95 -4.75 28.23 -0.65
C TRP A 95 -5.06 29.49 -1.46
N GLY A 96 -6.12 29.46 -2.27
CA GLY A 96 -6.55 30.65 -3.03
C GLY A 96 -7.11 31.79 -2.17
N LEU A 97 -7.39 31.54 -0.88
CA LEU A 97 -7.85 32.51 0.11
C LEU A 97 -6.75 32.93 1.09
N ASP A 98 -5.49 32.53 0.85
CA ASP A 98 -4.36 32.75 1.75
C ASP A 98 -4.55 32.18 3.17
N LEU A 99 -5.43 31.18 3.33
CA LEU A 99 -5.69 30.47 4.60
C LEU A 99 -4.85 29.20 4.76
N PHE A 100 -4.17 28.78 3.70
CA PHE A 100 -3.35 27.57 3.68
C PHE A 100 -2.16 27.74 2.75
N GLU A 101 -1.01 27.23 3.14
CA GLU A 101 0.16 27.13 2.28
C GLU A 101 0.54 25.67 2.07
N TRP A 102 0.75 25.31 0.81
CA TRP A 102 1.29 24.00 0.46
C TRP A 102 2.71 23.87 0.99
N GLN A 103 2.92 22.83 1.79
CA GLN A 103 4.22 22.44 2.28
C GLN A 103 4.72 21.25 1.45
N PRO A 104 6.04 21.02 1.35
CA PRO A 104 6.58 19.92 0.56
C PRO A 104 5.96 18.55 0.90
N TRP A 105 5.68 18.30 2.18
CA TRP A 105 5.06 17.05 2.63
C TRP A 105 3.58 16.93 2.21
N SER A 106 2.80 18.01 2.23
CA SER A 106 1.38 17.96 1.88
C SER A 106 1.18 17.87 0.37
N SER A 107 2.04 18.56 -0.41
CA SER A 107 2.10 18.39 -1.86
C SER A 107 2.55 16.98 -2.26
N ALA A 108 3.52 16.40 -1.56
CA ALA A 108 3.95 15.02 -1.82
C ALA A 108 2.82 14.00 -1.59
N ILE A 109 2.01 14.18 -0.54
CA ILE A 109 0.81 13.36 -0.30
C ILE A 109 -0.20 13.54 -1.43
N ALA A 110 -0.50 14.78 -1.83
CA ALA A 110 -1.42 15.06 -2.92
C ALA A 110 -0.98 14.40 -4.24
N LEU A 111 0.30 14.51 -4.59
CA LEU A 111 0.87 13.88 -5.77
C LEU A 111 0.85 12.35 -5.68
N PHE A 112 1.18 11.77 -4.52
CA PHE A 112 1.10 10.32 -4.32
C PHE A 112 -0.32 9.79 -4.58
N VAL A 113 -1.33 10.46 -4.03
CA VAL A 113 -2.73 10.07 -4.24
C VAL A 113 -3.15 10.26 -5.71
N ALA A 114 -2.72 11.35 -6.35
CA ALA A 114 -2.98 11.55 -7.78
C ALA A 114 -2.38 10.41 -8.62
N VAL A 115 -1.13 10.02 -8.36
CA VAL A 115 -0.46 8.90 -9.03
C VAL A 115 -1.20 7.59 -8.78
N LEU A 116 -1.62 7.30 -7.54
CA LEU A 116 -2.41 6.12 -7.20
C LEU A 116 -3.67 6.01 -8.08
N PHE A 117 -4.46 7.08 -8.17
CA PHE A 117 -5.69 7.09 -8.97
C PHE A 117 -5.45 7.08 -10.47
N LEU A 118 -4.37 7.72 -10.95
CA LEU A 118 -3.97 7.65 -12.36
C LEU A 118 -3.56 6.24 -12.74
N THR A 119 -2.78 5.56 -11.89
CA THR A 119 -2.38 4.16 -12.10
C THR A 119 -3.61 3.25 -12.13
N TYR A 120 -4.49 3.38 -11.14
CA TYR A 120 -5.76 2.62 -11.12
C TYR A 120 -6.61 2.88 -12.37
N GLY A 121 -6.81 4.16 -12.72
CA GLY A 121 -7.60 4.55 -13.90
C GLY A 121 -7.01 4.03 -15.20
N ALA A 122 -5.68 4.08 -15.35
CA ALA A 122 -4.99 3.53 -16.52
C ALA A 122 -5.22 2.03 -16.67
N PHE A 123 -5.06 1.25 -15.58
CA PHE A 123 -5.35 -0.18 -15.61
C PHE A 123 -6.83 -0.47 -15.89
N ALA A 124 -7.74 0.27 -15.26
CA ALA A 124 -9.18 0.10 -15.47
C ALA A 124 -9.57 0.33 -16.94
N VAL A 125 -9.02 1.36 -17.59
CA VAL A 125 -9.26 1.63 -19.02
C VAL A 125 -8.69 0.50 -19.89
N VAL A 126 -7.45 0.08 -19.66
CA VAL A 126 -6.81 -0.98 -20.44
C VAL A 126 -7.57 -2.31 -20.31
N ILE A 127 -8.00 -2.67 -19.09
CA ILE A 127 -8.76 -3.90 -18.84
C ILE A 127 -10.13 -3.81 -19.51
N ARG A 128 -10.82 -2.67 -19.42
CA ARG A 128 -12.12 -2.45 -20.06
C ARG A 128 -12.06 -2.53 -21.58
N GLN A 129 -10.96 -2.11 -22.20
CA GLN A 129 -10.77 -2.22 -23.66
C GLN A 129 -10.50 -3.66 -24.12
N ARG A 130 -10.04 -4.54 -23.23
CA ARG A 130 -9.74 -5.95 -23.51
C ARG A 130 -10.91 -6.89 -23.25
N ARG A 131 -12.00 -6.39 -22.64
CA ARG A 131 -13.25 -7.11 -22.43
C ARG A 131 -14.28 -6.67 -23.46
#